data_AF-A0AAP2ZAS6-F1
#
_entry.id   AF-A0AAP2ZAS6-F1
#
_cell.length_a   1.000
_cell.length_b   1.000
_cell.length_c   1.000
_cell.angle_alpha   90.00
_cell.angle_beta   90.00
_cell.angle_gamma   90.00
#
_symmetry.space_group_name_H-M   'P 1'
#
loop_
_entity.id
_entity.type
_entity.pdbx_description
1 polymer ?
#
loop_
_entity_poly.entity_id
_entity_poly.type
_entity_poly.pdbx_seq_one_letter_code
_entity_poly.pdbx_strand_id
1 'polypeptide(L)'
;MGVRPPTNGGDDEPESIEFGIAAVDARLKQTDLEFPATEAEVREALGTASIPYDVKGNAVALEKALEMVDVKTFESRQELLNALHPVFEHYREERSGGILGRVRSLFS
;
A
#
# COMPACT_ATOMS: atom_id res chain seq x y z
N MET A 1 7.25 -45.00 31.64
CA MET A 1 6.32 -44.02 31.07
C MET A 1 7.14 -42.84 30.59
N GLY A 2 7.42 -42.74 29.29
CA GLY A 2 8.14 -41.61 28.70
C GLY A 2 7.11 -40.63 28.14
N VAL A 3 7.05 -39.42 28.72
CA VAL A 3 6.14 -38.38 28.25
C VAL A 3 6.60 -37.86 26.89
N ARG A 4 5.67 -37.77 25.93
CA ARG A 4 5.90 -37.04 24.67
C ARG A 4 5.98 -35.54 24.99
N PRO A 5 6.91 -34.78 24.38
CA PRO A 5 6.86 -33.33 24.42
C PRO A 5 5.61 -32.84 23.68
N PRO A 6 4.93 -31.78 24.14
CA PRO A 6 3.87 -31.17 23.36
C PRO A 6 4.47 -30.56 22.10
N THR A 7 3.94 -30.93 20.94
CA THR A 7 4.09 -30.14 19.72
C THR A 7 3.30 -28.86 19.93
N ASN A 8 3.98 -27.73 20.09
CA ASN A 8 3.34 -26.42 20.04
C ASN A 8 2.91 -26.18 18.58
N GLY A 9 1.74 -26.69 18.24
CA GLY A 9 0.97 -26.27 17.09
C GLY A 9 0.51 -24.84 17.34
N GLY A 10 0.84 -23.98 16.40
CA GLY A 10 0.64 -22.54 16.47
C GLY A 10 1.42 -21.95 15.31
N ASP A 11 0.96 -22.25 14.10
CA ASP A 11 1.23 -21.42 12.94
C ASP A 11 0.67 -20.02 13.24
N ASP A 12 1.38 -19.25 14.06
CA ASP A 12 1.33 -17.79 14.00
C ASP A 12 2.07 -17.42 12.70
N GLU A 13 1.39 -17.67 11.58
CA GLU A 13 1.80 -17.16 10.28
C GLU A 13 1.94 -15.64 10.48
N PRO A 14 3.13 -15.06 10.25
CA PRO A 14 3.36 -13.67 10.59
C PRO A 14 2.32 -12.83 9.85
N GLU A 15 1.56 -11.99 10.57
CA GLU A 15 0.66 -11.03 9.94
C GLU A 15 1.48 -10.25 8.90
N SER A 16 1.18 -10.51 7.62
CA SER A 16 1.92 -9.90 6.52
C SER A 16 1.61 -8.42 6.55
N ILE A 17 2.61 -7.60 6.89
CA ILE A 17 2.44 -6.16 6.91
C ILE A 17 2.43 -5.67 5.46
N GLU A 18 1.29 -5.17 5.02
CA GLU A 18 1.09 -4.71 3.65
C GLU A 18 1.39 -3.21 3.52
N PHE A 19 1.98 -2.81 2.39
CA PHE A 19 2.34 -1.43 2.09
C PHE A 19 2.01 -1.06 0.64
N GLY A 20 1.77 0.23 0.39
CA GLY A 20 1.48 0.80 -0.91
C GLY A 20 0.32 0.06 -1.58
N ILE A 21 0.55 -0.40 -2.81
CA ILE A 21 -0.47 -1.10 -3.60
C ILE A 21 -0.94 -2.42 -2.96
N ALA A 22 -0.11 -3.10 -2.15
CA ALA A 22 -0.53 -4.30 -1.45
C ALA A 22 -1.56 -3.96 -0.36
N ALA A 23 -1.33 -2.87 0.38
CA ALA A 23 -2.30 -2.37 1.35
C ALA A 23 -3.59 -1.89 0.68
N VAL A 24 -3.52 -1.32 -0.53
CA VAL A 24 -4.72 -0.98 -1.31
C VAL A 24 -5.47 -2.24 -1.73
N ASP A 25 -4.80 -3.26 -2.27
CA ASP A 25 -5.44 -4.52 -2.68
C ASP A 25 -6.14 -5.21 -1.51
N ALA A 26 -5.50 -5.25 -0.34
CA ALA A 26 -6.10 -5.82 0.86
C ALA A 26 -7.38 -5.10 1.29
N ARG A 27 -7.39 -3.77 1.22
CA ARG A 27 -8.58 -2.98 1.52
C ARG A 27 -9.66 -3.17 0.47
N LEU A 28 -9.30 -3.25 -0.81
CA LEU A 28 -10.25 -3.56 -1.90
C LEU A 28 -10.91 -4.94 -1.73
N LYS A 29 -10.23 -5.94 -1.16
CA LYS A 29 -10.82 -7.25 -0.83
C LYS A 29 -11.89 -7.17 0.27
N GLN A 30 -11.89 -6.10 1.07
CA GLN A 30 -12.85 -5.89 2.16
C GLN A 30 -14.04 -5.02 1.74
N THR A 31 -14.05 -4.52 0.50
CA THR A 31 -15.12 -3.71 -0.07
C THR A 31 -15.88 -4.48 -1.14
N ASP A 32 -17.15 -4.14 -1.33
CA ASP A 32 -17.99 -4.64 -2.42
C ASP A 32 -17.76 -3.87 -3.74
N LEU A 33 -16.61 -3.20 -3.91
CA LEU A 33 -16.30 -2.45 -5.14
C LEU A 33 -16.05 -3.41 -6.30
N GLU A 34 -16.92 -3.35 -7.31
CA GLU A 34 -16.80 -4.11 -8.55
C GLU A 34 -16.11 -3.28 -9.65
N PHE A 35 -15.51 -3.95 -10.62
CA PHE A 35 -14.88 -3.31 -11.78
C PHE A 35 -15.66 -3.65 -13.06
N PRO A 36 -15.77 -2.71 -14.03
CA PRO A 36 -15.10 -1.41 -14.10
C PRO A 36 -15.60 -0.40 -13.05
N ALA A 37 -14.69 0.42 -12.51
CA ALA A 37 -14.98 1.41 -11.49
C ALA A 37 -14.36 2.76 -11.84
N THR A 38 -15.06 3.83 -11.50
CA THR A 38 -14.59 5.21 -11.62
C THR A 38 -13.72 5.62 -10.43
N GLU A 39 -12.86 6.62 -10.64
CA GLU A 39 -12.09 7.26 -9.56
C GLU A 39 -12.99 7.73 -8.40
N ALA A 40 -14.19 8.21 -8.72
CA ALA A 40 -15.18 8.63 -7.74
C ALA A 40 -15.71 7.46 -6.90
N GLU A 41 -16.03 6.33 -7.52
CA GLU A 41 -16.47 5.11 -6.81
C GLU A 41 -15.36 4.54 -5.93
N VAL A 42 -14.11 4.53 -6.41
CA VAL A 42 -12.94 4.13 -5.60
C VAL A 42 -12.78 5.06 -4.39
N ARG A 43 -12.96 6.38 -4.58
CA ARG A 43 -12.87 7.38 -3.51
C ARG A 43 -14.02 7.24 -2.50
N GLU A 44 -15.22 6.92 -2.95
CA GLU A 44 -16.36 6.65 -2.06
C GLU A 44 -16.11 5.40 -1.22
N ALA A 45 -15.61 4.33 -1.84
CA ALA A 45 -15.35 3.07 -1.16
C ALA A 45 -14.18 3.14 -0.17
N LEU A 46 -13.10 3.86 -0.52
CA LEU A 46 -11.82 3.75 0.18
C LEU A 46 -11.08 5.08 0.39
N GLY A 47 -11.65 6.23 0.02
CA GLY A 47 -10.93 7.52 -0.01
C GLY A 47 -10.33 7.94 1.35
N THR A 48 -11.07 7.71 2.43
CA THR A 48 -10.62 8.02 3.81
C THR A 48 -9.65 6.99 4.38
N ALA A 49 -9.41 5.88 3.68
CA ALA A 49 -8.49 4.85 4.15
C ALA A 49 -7.06 5.39 4.15
N SER A 50 -6.43 5.35 5.32
CA SER A 50 -4.98 5.59 5.43
C SER A 50 -4.24 4.36 4.91
N ILE A 51 -3.43 4.57 3.88
CA ILE A 51 -2.63 3.55 3.20
C ILE A 51 -1.17 3.71 3.62
N PRO A 52 -0.62 2.77 4.41
CA PRO A 52 0.81 2.77 4.73
C PRO A 52 1.62 2.50 3.47
N TYR A 53 2.72 3.22 3.25
CA TYR A 53 3.55 3.06 2.04
C TYR A 53 5.02 2.70 2.32
N ASP A 54 5.41 2.68 3.59
CA ASP A 54 6.71 2.19 4.02
C ASP A 54 6.70 1.60 5.45
N VAL A 55 7.79 0.92 5.79
CA VAL A 55 8.02 0.29 7.10
C VAL A 55 8.25 1.30 8.23
N LYS A 56 8.38 2.60 7.93
CA LYS A 56 8.65 3.65 8.92
C LYS A 56 7.35 4.20 9.53
N GLY A 57 6.20 3.65 9.13
CA GLY A 57 4.88 4.06 9.60
C GLY A 57 4.33 5.27 8.84
N ASN A 58 4.92 5.64 7.70
CA ASN A 58 4.35 6.69 6.88
C ASN A 58 3.12 6.16 6.12
N ALA A 59 2.08 6.98 6.06
CA ALA A 59 0.84 6.65 5.37
C ALA A 59 0.27 7.89 4.67
N VAL A 60 -0.53 7.64 3.64
CA VAL A 60 -1.25 8.67 2.88
C VAL A 60 -2.71 8.25 2.70
N ALA A 61 -3.63 9.19 2.71
CA ALA A 61 -5.03 8.89 2.39
C ALA A 61 -5.15 8.47 0.92
N LEU A 62 -5.93 7.43 0.62
CA LEU A 62 -6.06 6.93 -0.75
C LEU A 62 -6.58 8.02 -1.71
N GLU A 63 -7.48 8.86 -1.24
CA GLU A 63 -7.98 10.01 -2.01
C GLU A 63 -6.88 10.96 -2.52
N LYS A 64 -5.79 11.10 -1.75
CA LYS A 64 -4.63 11.92 -2.12
C LYS A 64 -3.70 11.21 -3.09
N ALA A 65 -3.63 9.88 -3.03
CA ALA A 65 -2.93 9.13 -4.06
C ALA A 65 -3.70 9.16 -5.39
N LEU A 66 -5.03 9.04 -5.35
CA LEU A 66 -5.90 9.13 -6.53
C LEU A 66 -5.85 10.50 -7.21
N GLU A 67 -5.69 11.59 -6.46
CA GLU A 67 -5.50 12.94 -7.02
C GLU A 67 -4.27 13.06 -7.94
N MET A 68 -3.29 12.16 -7.81
CA MET A 68 -2.07 12.14 -8.63
C MET A 68 -2.20 11.24 -9.88
N VAL A 69 -3.35 10.58 -10.06
CA VAL A 69 -3.62 9.69 -11.19
C VAL A 69 -4.55 10.41 -12.17
N ASP A 70 -4.14 10.47 -13.45
CA ASP A 70 -4.95 11.11 -14.51
C ASP A 70 -6.12 10.22 -15.00
N VAL A 71 -6.13 8.94 -14.63
CA VAL A 71 -7.14 7.95 -15.03
C VAL A 71 -8.43 8.17 -14.27
N LYS A 72 -9.56 8.26 -14.99
CA LYS A 72 -10.90 8.46 -14.41
C LYS A 72 -11.73 7.20 -14.24
N THR A 73 -11.40 6.14 -14.97
CA THR A 73 -12.07 4.84 -14.92
C THR A 73 -11.03 3.75 -15.03
N PHE A 74 -11.17 2.71 -14.22
CA PHE A 74 -10.31 1.54 -14.19
C PHE A 74 -11.14 0.34 -14.67
N GLU A 75 -10.68 -0.35 -15.70
CA GLU A 75 -11.34 -1.54 -16.25
C GLU A 75 -11.16 -2.76 -15.34
N SER A 76 -10.12 -2.74 -14.50
CA SER A 76 -9.83 -3.83 -13.57
C SER A 76 -9.15 -3.33 -12.30
N ARG A 77 -9.22 -4.17 -11.26
CA ARG A 77 -8.44 -3.98 -10.04
C ARG A 77 -6.95 -3.82 -10.32
N GLN A 78 -6.40 -4.65 -11.20
CA GLN A 78 -4.98 -4.61 -11.53
C GLN A 78 -4.59 -3.27 -12.15
N GLU A 79 -5.45 -2.69 -12.99
CA GLU A 79 -5.23 -1.38 -13.59
C GLU A 79 -5.16 -0.26 -12.55
N LEU A 80 -6.10 -0.25 -11.59
CA LEU A 80 -6.05 0.67 -10.44
C LEU A 80 -4.74 0.54 -9.66
N LEU A 81 -4.33 -0.69 -9.32
CA LEU A 81 -3.09 -0.93 -8.58
C LEU A 81 -1.85 -0.48 -9.37
N ASN A 82 -1.82 -0.76 -10.68
CA ASN A 82 -0.73 -0.32 -11.55
C ASN A 82 -0.65 1.20 -11.64
N ALA A 83 -1.79 1.90 -11.71
CA ALA A 83 -1.84 3.35 -11.74
C ALA A 83 -1.35 4.00 -10.42
N LEU A 84 -1.66 3.36 -9.28
CA LEU A 84 -1.24 3.83 -7.95
C LEU A 84 0.22 3.48 -7.61
N HIS A 85 0.80 2.45 -8.23
CA HIS A 85 2.17 2.04 -7.96
C HIS A 85 3.19 3.18 -8.08
N PRO A 86 3.29 3.92 -9.20
CA PRO A 86 4.24 5.02 -9.33
C PRO A 86 3.98 6.16 -8.31
N VAL A 87 2.73 6.36 -7.90
CA VAL A 87 2.38 7.37 -6.87
C VAL A 87 2.95 6.99 -5.51
N PHE A 88 2.85 5.72 -5.10
CA PHE A 88 3.44 5.26 -3.85
C PHE A 88 4.97 5.23 -3.89
N GLU A 89 5.58 4.95 -5.05
CA GLU A 89 7.03 5.12 -5.23
C GLU A 89 7.45 6.58 -5.05
N HIS A 90 6.69 7.53 -5.60
CA HIS A 90 6.96 8.95 -5.42
C HIS A 90 6.92 9.36 -3.93
N TYR A 91 5.89 8.96 -3.18
CA TYR A 91 5.84 9.22 -1.72
C TYR A 91 7.03 8.61 -0.97
N ARG A 92 7.48 7.42 -1.39
CA ARG A 92 8.66 6.76 -0.79
C ARG A 92 9.94 7.51 -1.11
N GLU A 93 10.11 7.97 -2.35
CA GLU A 93 11.26 8.72 -2.80
C GLU A 93 11.33 10.11 -2.16
N GLU A 94 10.22 10.85 -2.05
CA GLU A 94 10.22 12.17 -1.40
C GLU A 94 10.65 12.09 0.07
N ARG A 95 10.19 11.04 0.78
CA ARG A 95 10.54 10.83 2.20
C ARG A 95 11.93 10.23 2.39
N SER A 96 12.44 9.48 1.41
CA SER A 96 13.79 8.88 1.46
C SER A 96 14.86 9.82 0.89
N GLY A 97 14.47 10.72 -0.03
CA GLY A 97 15.30 11.65 -0.79
C GLY A 97 15.82 12.83 0.04
N GLY A 98 15.23 13.11 1.20
CA GLY A 98 15.83 13.98 2.21
C GLY A 98 17.17 13.45 2.77
N ILE A 99 17.45 12.15 2.61
CA ILE A 99 18.67 11.50 3.11
C ILE A 99 19.71 11.34 1.99
N LEU A 100 19.27 11.06 0.75
CA LEU A 100 20.18 10.93 -0.41
C LEU A 100 20.71 12.27 -0.93
N GLY A 101 19.99 13.39 -0.71
CA GLY A 101 20.47 14.73 -1.03
C GLY A 101 21.65 15.22 -0.17
N ARG A 102 21.95 14.56 0.97
CA ARG A 102 22.99 15.00 1.93
C ARG A 102 24.33 14.26 1.79
N VAL A 103 24.38 13.10 1.15
CA VAL A 103 25.62 12.28 1.05
C VAL A 103 26.50 12.59 -0.17
N ARG A 104 26.09 13.50 -1.07
CA ARG A 104 26.98 13.97 -2.16
C ARG A 104 27.95 15.08 -1.73
N SER A 105 27.82 15.66 -0.54
CA SER A 105 28.70 16.75 -0.09
C SER A 105 30.00 16.30 0.59
N LEU A 106 30.30 15.00 0.61
CA LEU A 106 31.52 14.45 1.22
C LEU A 106 32.47 13.79 0.21
N PHE A 107 32.16 13.86 -1.09
CA PHE A 107 32.99 13.34 -2.17
C PHE A 107 33.39 14.41 -3.20
N SER A 108 33.50 15.68 -2.79
CA SER A 108 34.17 16.74 -3.55
C SER A 108 35.29 17.37 -2.74
#